data_AF-A0A518HB36-F1
#
_entry.id   AF-A0A518HB36-F1
#
_cell.length_a   1.000
_cell.length_b   1.000
_cell.length_c   1.000
_cell.angle_alpha   90.00
_cell.angle_beta   90.00
_cell.angle_gamma   90.00
#
_symmetry.space_group_name_H-M   'P 1'
#
loop_
_entity.id
_entity.type
_entity.pdbx_description
1 polymer ?
#
loop_
_entity_poly.entity_id
_entity_poly.type
_entity_poly.pdbx_seq_one_letter_code
_entity_poly.pdbx_strand_id
1 'polypeptide(L)'
;MPPRIHPRCPILAALALTIFVPALSRAEDPQEPPRGYSIPLIDLADQERRQVVVDREQGQYLGHPTTVLLEDGRTMIAVYPEGHGRGPIVMKRSEDGGRSWSDRLPTPENWATSKETPTIHRVVDPRGKKRLILFSGLYPIRMASSEDDGRSWTPLEPIGDFGGIVAMSSVERLEDGSYMALFHDDGRFFKDEGTATTFRVYKTLSTDGGLSWGEPEVIAEHPTAHLCEPGLIRSPDGKQIAVLLRENSRTFNSFLITSDDEGRTWSEPRQLPGALTGDRHVGTYAPDGRLFLSFRDTTHESPTRGDWVGWVGTYDDLVEGREGQYRVRLMDNTKGADCAYPGVEALPDGTLVVTTYGHWAEGEAPYIVSVRFTLEEIDELAGAGGAAGPGSTDFTPTDRYETREIGGWTVLVHSGFLDDHPALAGRTLDRLRHQLDQIDARLPRPAVETLRRVRIWVEEAEPNHPCMAYHPSPRWLLEHGMNPEKAGCVEVANARNFLSWTRDQPWMVLHELAHAYHHQFLDGGFGNPEVRDAFEQATESKSYERVLRIDGRDDRAYALNDPMEYFAEATEAFFGTNDFYPYVRSELQRHDPGLSTLLESLWGGR
;
A
#
# COMPACT_ATOMS: atom_id res chain seq x y z
N MET A 1 -52.69 -91.97 3.78
CA MET A 1 -51.50 -92.34 4.57
C MET A 1 -50.59 -91.11 4.72
N PRO A 2 -50.42 -90.54 5.93
CA PRO A 2 -49.40 -89.53 6.24
C PRO A 2 -48.16 -90.22 6.90
N PRO A 3 -47.16 -89.50 7.46
CA PRO A 3 -46.34 -88.38 6.96
C PRO A 3 -44.82 -88.72 7.10
N ARG A 4 -43.90 -87.89 6.58
CA ARG A 4 -42.55 -87.73 7.19
C ARG A 4 -42.05 -86.29 7.13
N ILE A 5 -41.49 -85.92 8.28
CA ILE A 5 -41.05 -84.61 8.76
C ILE A 5 -39.58 -84.42 8.37
N HIS A 6 -39.19 -83.20 7.96
CA HIS A 6 -37.79 -82.78 7.87
C HIS A 6 -37.45 -81.75 8.98
N PRO A 7 -36.22 -81.77 9.52
CA PRO A 7 -35.85 -81.04 10.73
C PRO A 7 -35.38 -79.60 10.45
N ARG A 8 -35.51 -78.76 11.47
CA ARG A 8 -35.04 -77.36 11.57
C ARG A 8 -33.59 -77.28 12.06
N CYS A 9 -32.83 -76.30 11.56
CA CYS A 9 -31.77 -75.57 12.29
C CYS A 9 -31.33 -74.32 11.49
N PRO A 10 -30.66 -73.31 12.10
CA PRO A 10 -31.29 -72.05 12.46
C PRO A 10 -30.83 -70.84 11.61
N ILE A 11 -31.63 -69.76 11.72
CA ILE A 11 -31.42 -68.46 11.07
C ILE A 11 -30.28 -67.72 11.80
N LEU A 12 -29.19 -67.42 11.08
CA LEU A 12 -28.23 -66.37 11.47
C LEU A 12 -28.83 -65.01 11.08
N ALA A 13 -29.03 -64.15 12.07
CA ALA A 13 -29.32 -62.74 11.85
C ALA A 13 -28.01 -62.01 11.46
N ALA A 14 -27.90 -61.60 10.20
CA ALA A 14 -26.85 -60.69 9.75
C ALA A 14 -27.27 -59.25 10.08
N LEU A 15 -26.59 -58.66 11.06
CA LEU A 15 -26.66 -57.22 11.34
C LEU A 15 -25.94 -56.50 10.18
N ALA A 16 -26.68 -55.91 9.26
CA ALA A 16 -26.12 -55.03 8.24
C ALA A 16 -25.81 -53.68 8.89
N LEU A 17 -24.54 -53.50 9.29
CA LEU A 17 -24.00 -52.22 9.72
C LEU A 17 -24.00 -51.27 8.51
N THR A 18 -25.00 -50.40 8.42
CA THR A 18 -25.04 -49.34 7.41
C THR A 18 -24.05 -48.27 7.85
N ILE A 19 -22.82 -48.32 7.32
CA ILE A 19 -21.86 -47.23 7.46
C ILE A 19 -22.40 -46.09 6.62
N PHE A 20 -22.91 -45.05 7.28
CA PHE A 20 -23.14 -43.75 6.68
C PHE A 20 -21.77 -43.19 6.31
N VAL A 21 -21.35 -43.38 5.06
CA VAL A 21 -20.27 -42.58 4.48
C VAL A 21 -20.88 -41.20 4.26
N PRO A 22 -20.46 -40.13 4.97
CA PRO A 22 -20.90 -38.80 4.62
C PRO A 22 -20.51 -38.57 3.16
N ALA A 23 -21.46 -38.13 2.34
CA ALA A 23 -21.16 -37.68 1.00
C ALA A 23 -20.08 -36.60 1.15
N LEU A 24 -18.85 -36.93 0.75
CA LEU A 24 -17.81 -35.95 0.51
C LEU A 24 -18.43 -34.93 -0.45
N SER A 25 -18.70 -33.75 0.06
CA SER A 25 -18.92 -32.57 -0.78
C SER A 25 -17.73 -32.54 -1.72
N ARG A 26 -18.01 -32.75 -3.01
CA ARG A 26 -17.05 -32.50 -4.07
C ARG A 26 -16.56 -31.07 -3.83
N ALA A 27 -15.28 -30.91 -3.49
CA ALA A 27 -14.66 -29.60 -3.46
C ALA A 27 -15.03 -28.93 -4.79
N GLU A 28 -15.67 -27.76 -4.72
CA GLU A 28 -15.81 -26.92 -5.90
C GLU A 28 -14.41 -26.75 -6.49
N ASP A 29 -14.25 -27.03 -7.79
CA ASP A 29 -13.01 -26.68 -8.48
C ASP A 29 -12.73 -25.20 -8.16
N PRO A 30 -11.50 -24.82 -7.78
CA PRO A 30 -11.17 -23.43 -7.52
C PRO A 30 -11.61 -22.61 -8.73
N GLN A 31 -12.58 -21.72 -8.54
CA GLN A 31 -13.06 -20.89 -9.63
C GLN A 31 -11.86 -20.10 -10.16
N GLU A 32 -11.56 -20.25 -11.45
CA GLU A 32 -10.45 -19.50 -12.07
C GLU A 32 -10.66 -18.01 -11.82
N PRO A 33 -9.59 -17.26 -11.45
CA PRO A 33 -9.72 -15.84 -11.21
C PRO A 33 -10.21 -15.12 -12.48
N PRO A 34 -10.93 -13.99 -12.33
CA PRO A 34 -11.40 -13.21 -13.48
C PRO A 34 -10.26 -12.84 -14.45
N ARG A 35 -10.57 -12.85 -15.74
CA ARG A 35 -9.65 -12.45 -16.83
C ARG A 35 -9.50 -10.92 -16.96
N GLY A 36 -10.42 -10.16 -16.37
CA GLY A 36 -10.40 -8.70 -16.25
C GLY A 36 -10.39 -8.25 -14.80
N TYR A 37 -10.85 -7.03 -14.54
CA TYR A 37 -10.96 -6.44 -13.20
C TYR A 37 -12.14 -5.46 -13.11
N SER A 38 -12.62 -5.22 -11.89
CA SER A 38 -13.78 -4.36 -11.61
C SER A 38 -13.44 -3.08 -10.83
N ILE A 39 -12.21 -2.98 -10.31
CA ILE A 39 -11.73 -1.79 -9.59
C ILE A 39 -11.60 -0.56 -10.51
N PRO A 40 -11.69 0.67 -9.95
CA PRO A 40 -11.52 1.90 -10.73
C PRO A 40 -10.18 1.99 -11.46
N LEU A 41 -10.20 2.65 -12.62
CA LEU A 41 -9.01 3.02 -13.40
C LEU A 41 -8.88 4.55 -13.42
N ILE A 42 -7.81 5.07 -12.82
CA ILE A 42 -7.46 6.50 -12.89
C ILE A 42 -6.47 6.71 -14.05
N ASP A 43 -6.79 7.62 -14.97
CA ASP A 43 -5.93 7.90 -16.12
C ASP A 43 -5.07 9.16 -15.91
N LEU A 44 -3.74 9.00 -15.95
CA LEU A 44 -2.75 10.07 -15.89
C LEU A 44 -2.04 10.30 -17.22
N ALA A 45 -2.37 9.57 -18.29
CA ALA A 45 -1.59 9.56 -19.53
C ALA A 45 -1.41 10.95 -20.15
N ASP A 46 -2.43 11.81 -20.05
CA ASP A 46 -2.41 13.17 -20.58
C ASP A 46 -1.88 14.23 -19.58
N GLN A 47 -1.42 13.81 -18.40
CA GLN A 47 -0.97 14.70 -17.33
C GLN A 47 0.51 15.06 -17.45
N GLU A 48 0.88 15.79 -18.50
CA GLU A 48 2.28 16.15 -18.83
C GLU A 48 3.07 16.75 -17.65
N ARG A 49 2.43 17.52 -16.76
CA ARG A 49 3.09 18.11 -15.58
C ARG A 49 3.74 17.08 -14.63
N ARG A 50 3.33 15.80 -14.72
CA ARG A 50 3.87 14.68 -13.93
C ARG A 50 5.04 13.98 -14.60
N GLN A 51 5.22 14.21 -15.89
CA GLN A 51 6.12 13.46 -16.75
C GLN A 51 7.46 14.19 -16.87
N VAL A 52 8.55 13.43 -16.76
CA VAL A 52 9.92 13.91 -16.94
C VAL A 52 10.62 12.99 -17.92
N VAL A 53 11.07 13.52 -19.05
CA VAL A 53 11.89 12.75 -20.01
C VAL A 53 13.27 12.53 -19.38
N VAL A 54 13.61 11.27 -19.14
CA VAL A 54 14.91 10.86 -18.59
C VAL A 54 15.96 10.86 -19.68
N ASP A 55 15.65 10.23 -20.82
CA ASP A 55 16.51 10.20 -21.99
C ASP A 55 15.69 9.92 -23.24
N ARG A 56 16.07 10.55 -24.35
CA ARG A 56 15.47 10.39 -25.68
C ARG A 56 16.50 10.71 -26.73
N GLU A 57 16.59 9.85 -27.73
CA GLU A 57 17.44 10.05 -28.89
C GLU A 57 16.68 9.64 -30.15
N GLN A 58 16.66 10.52 -31.15
CA GLN A 58 15.86 10.33 -32.34
C GLN A 58 16.30 9.07 -33.10
N GLY A 59 15.36 8.14 -33.30
CA GLY A 59 15.61 6.89 -34.03
C GLY A 59 16.38 5.82 -33.24
N GLN A 60 16.78 6.11 -32.00
CA GLN A 60 17.46 5.17 -31.14
C GLN A 60 16.47 4.53 -30.16
N TYR A 61 16.50 3.21 -30.05
CA TYR A 61 15.72 2.48 -29.05
C TYR A 61 16.42 2.60 -27.70
N LEU A 62 15.76 3.26 -26.74
CA LEU A 62 16.18 3.29 -25.33
C LEU A 62 15.12 2.57 -24.51
N GLY A 63 15.51 1.50 -23.82
CA GLY A 63 14.56 0.56 -23.22
C GLY A 63 14.91 0.12 -21.82
N HIS A 64 14.07 -0.73 -21.23
CA HIS A 64 14.35 -1.54 -20.05
C HIS A 64 15.15 -0.86 -18.93
N PRO A 65 14.73 0.30 -18.40
CA PRO A 65 15.45 0.95 -17.32
C PRO A 65 15.24 0.22 -16.00
N THR A 66 16.28 0.24 -15.16
CA THR A 66 16.15 -0.01 -13.72
C THR A 66 16.71 1.17 -12.95
N THR A 67 16.17 1.38 -11.75
CA THR A 67 16.51 2.53 -10.90
C THR A 67 16.92 2.11 -9.50
N VAL A 68 17.61 3.01 -8.82
CA VAL A 68 17.79 2.99 -7.37
C VAL A 68 17.70 4.40 -6.80
N LEU A 69 17.04 4.55 -5.66
CA LEU A 69 17.15 5.72 -4.78
C LEU A 69 18.30 5.56 -3.78
N LEU A 70 19.15 6.57 -3.68
CA LEU A 70 20.26 6.59 -2.72
C LEU A 70 19.81 7.06 -1.33
N GLU A 71 20.65 6.85 -0.32
CA GLU A 71 20.33 7.11 1.09
C GLU A 71 20.07 8.57 1.44
N ASP A 72 20.49 9.51 0.59
CA ASP A 72 20.17 10.92 0.79
C ASP A 72 18.68 11.23 0.51
N GLY A 73 17.91 10.22 0.07
CA GLY A 73 16.46 10.31 -0.14
C GLY A 73 16.06 11.15 -1.35
N ARG A 74 17.00 11.51 -2.22
CA ARG A 74 16.73 12.37 -3.38
C ARG A 74 17.55 12.05 -4.62
N THR A 75 18.74 11.48 -4.44
CA THR A 75 19.60 11.12 -5.56
C THR A 75 19.15 9.79 -6.12
N MET A 76 18.92 9.74 -7.42
CA MET A 76 18.51 8.54 -8.14
C MET A 76 19.50 8.22 -9.25
N ILE A 77 19.69 6.94 -9.53
CA ILE A 77 20.45 6.46 -10.69
C ILE A 77 19.51 5.62 -11.54
N ALA A 78 19.54 5.84 -12.86
CA ALA A 78 18.86 5.01 -13.84
C ALA A 78 19.91 4.38 -14.76
N VAL A 79 19.78 3.08 -15.02
CA VAL A 79 20.60 2.36 -16.01
C VAL A 79 19.70 1.64 -17.00
N TYR A 80 20.11 1.60 -18.26
CA TYR A 80 19.32 1.03 -19.35
C TYR A 80 20.23 0.66 -20.53
N PRO A 81 19.85 -0.30 -21.39
CA PRO A 81 20.55 -0.54 -22.62
C PRO A 81 20.17 0.48 -23.70
N GLU A 82 21.15 0.89 -24.49
CA GLU A 82 20.94 1.55 -25.79
C GLU A 82 20.51 0.51 -26.84
N GLY A 83 19.34 -0.09 -26.62
CA GLY A 83 18.73 -1.08 -27.50
C GLY A 83 17.67 -1.93 -26.80
N HIS A 84 16.98 -2.77 -27.58
CA HIS A 84 15.97 -3.70 -27.08
C HIS A 84 16.65 -4.91 -26.44
N GLY A 85 16.98 -4.83 -25.14
CA GLY A 85 17.56 -5.95 -24.39
C GLY A 85 18.93 -6.38 -24.94
N ARG A 86 19.71 -5.43 -25.45
CA ARG A 86 21.10 -5.60 -25.89
C ARG A 86 21.72 -4.23 -26.15
N GLY A 87 23.04 -4.16 -26.08
CA GLY A 87 23.81 -2.96 -26.42
C GLY A 87 24.48 -2.32 -25.22
N PRO A 88 25.15 -1.17 -25.41
CA PRO A 88 25.82 -0.47 -24.34
C PRO A 88 24.87 -0.11 -23.21
N ILE A 89 25.32 -0.28 -21.96
CA ILE A 89 24.61 0.24 -20.80
C ILE A 89 24.88 1.74 -20.69
N VAL A 90 23.80 2.50 -20.72
CA VAL A 90 23.76 3.92 -20.44
C VAL A 90 23.39 4.12 -18.98
N MET A 91 23.99 5.13 -18.34
CA MET A 91 23.70 5.53 -16.96
C MET A 91 23.37 7.02 -16.91
N LYS A 92 22.34 7.38 -16.15
CA LYS A 92 21.99 8.77 -15.82
C LYS A 92 21.75 8.91 -14.32
N ARG A 93 21.92 10.14 -13.83
CA ARG A 93 21.73 10.50 -12.42
C ARG A 93 20.76 11.67 -12.30
N SER A 94 19.92 11.61 -11.29
CA SER A 94 19.10 12.73 -10.82
C SER A 94 19.56 13.08 -9.40
N GLU A 95 19.63 14.37 -9.05
CA GLU A 95 19.98 14.84 -7.70
C GLU A 95 18.79 15.50 -6.97
N ASP A 96 17.61 15.51 -7.59
CA ASP A 96 16.44 16.29 -7.15
C ASP A 96 15.13 15.48 -7.06
N GLY A 97 15.24 14.16 -6.91
CA GLY A 97 14.11 13.24 -6.81
C GLY A 97 13.39 13.01 -8.13
N GLY A 98 14.14 12.95 -9.23
CA GLY A 98 13.66 12.63 -10.57
C GLY A 98 12.99 13.80 -11.28
N ARG A 99 13.19 15.04 -10.81
CA ARG A 99 12.65 16.25 -11.48
C ARG A 99 13.52 16.67 -12.66
N SER A 100 14.82 16.36 -12.61
CA SER A 100 15.75 16.52 -13.73
C SER A 100 16.79 15.40 -13.75
N TRP A 101 17.36 15.14 -14.93
CA TRP A 101 18.36 14.09 -15.14
C TRP A 101 19.58 14.64 -15.85
N SER A 102 20.75 14.12 -15.48
CA SER A 102 22.03 14.48 -16.09
C SER A 102 22.11 14.09 -17.58
N ASP A 103 23.16 14.56 -18.25
CA ASP A 103 23.65 13.91 -19.47
C ASP A 103 24.05 12.45 -19.18
N ARG A 104 24.22 11.65 -20.23
CA ARG A 104 24.71 10.26 -20.11
C ARG A 104 26.09 10.27 -19.44
N LEU A 105 26.22 9.53 -18.34
CA LEU A 105 27.44 9.46 -17.55
C LEU A 105 28.43 8.47 -18.17
N PRO A 106 29.75 8.68 -17.99
CA PRO A 106 30.75 7.75 -18.46
C PRO A 106 30.61 6.40 -17.74
N THR A 107 30.71 5.32 -18.52
CA THR A 107 30.66 3.94 -18.03
C THR A 107 31.93 3.19 -18.48
N PRO A 108 32.32 2.10 -17.79
CA PRO A 108 33.44 1.25 -18.21
C PRO A 108 33.26 0.74 -19.65
N GLU A 109 34.34 0.71 -20.43
CA GLU A 109 34.30 0.36 -21.87
C GLU A 109 33.60 -0.97 -22.15
N ASN A 110 33.81 -1.98 -21.29
CA ASN A 110 33.23 -3.31 -21.51
C ASN A 110 31.71 -3.38 -21.23
N TRP A 111 31.09 -2.33 -20.69
CA TRP A 111 29.62 -2.22 -20.62
C TRP A 111 28.98 -2.15 -22.01
N ALA A 112 29.74 -1.76 -23.04
CA ALA A 112 29.32 -1.83 -24.45
C ALA A 112 28.94 -3.25 -24.91
N THR A 113 29.43 -4.28 -24.21
CA THR A 113 29.18 -5.69 -24.51
C THR A 113 28.00 -6.27 -23.74
N SER A 114 27.26 -5.44 -22.99
CA SER A 114 26.10 -5.90 -22.22
C SER A 114 25.07 -6.58 -23.11
N LYS A 115 24.48 -7.64 -22.56
CA LYS A 115 23.35 -8.35 -23.15
C LYS A 115 22.17 -8.21 -22.19
N GLU A 116 20.98 -8.11 -22.76
CA GLU A 116 19.72 -8.08 -22.01
C GLU A 116 19.58 -6.83 -21.11
N THR A 117 18.51 -6.75 -20.34
CA THR A 117 18.15 -5.69 -19.40
C THR A 117 19.18 -5.60 -18.27
N PRO A 118 19.87 -4.45 -18.10
CA PRO A 118 20.68 -4.24 -16.92
C PRO A 118 19.79 -4.02 -15.69
N THR A 119 20.16 -4.64 -14.57
CA THR A 119 19.51 -4.44 -13.27
C THR A 119 20.48 -3.81 -12.29
N ILE A 120 20.04 -2.81 -11.53
CA ILE A 120 20.85 -2.12 -10.51
C ILE A 120 20.20 -2.28 -9.14
N HIS A 121 21.02 -2.60 -8.14
CA HIS A 121 20.58 -2.86 -6.78
C HIS A 121 21.53 -2.24 -5.78
N ARG A 122 20.99 -1.85 -4.63
CA ARG A 122 21.77 -1.35 -3.52
C ARG A 122 21.95 -2.45 -2.48
N VAL A 123 23.18 -2.65 -2.03
CA VAL A 123 23.52 -3.67 -1.02
C VAL A 123 24.43 -3.07 0.05
N VAL A 124 24.38 -3.67 1.23
CA VAL A 124 25.19 -3.35 2.40
C VAL A 124 25.77 -4.66 2.96
N ASP A 125 27.09 -4.73 3.07
CA ASP A 125 27.76 -5.91 3.61
C ASP A 125 27.69 -5.98 5.15
N PRO A 126 28.05 -7.13 5.77
CA PRO A 126 28.00 -7.29 7.23
C PRO A 126 28.88 -6.31 8.02
N ARG A 127 29.80 -5.59 7.37
CA ARG A 127 30.64 -4.55 7.98
C ARG A 127 30.07 -3.14 7.78
N GLY A 128 28.89 -3.02 7.18
CA GLY A 128 28.21 -1.76 6.88
C GLY A 128 28.72 -1.07 5.61
N LYS A 129 29.55 -1.72 4.79
CA LYS A 129 30.01 -1.12 3.54
C LYS A 129 28.92 -1.19 2.49
N LYS A 130 28.58 -0.02 1.97
CA LYS A 130 27.50 0.21 1.01
C LYS A 130 28.04 0.08 -0.40
N ARG A 131 27.26 -0.54 -1.28
CA ARG A 131 27.60 -0.71 -2.69
C ARG A 131 26.36 -0.57 -3.57
N LEU A 132 26.60 -0.20 -4.81
CA LEU A 132 25.69 -0.48 -5.91
C LEU A 132 26.23 -1.66 -6.69
N ILE A 133 25.34 -2.58 -7.05
CA ILE A 133 25.62 -3.75 -7.87
C ILE A 133 24.79 -3.64 -9.13
N LEU A 134 25.46 -3.78 -10.28
CA LEU A 134 24.82 -3.77 -11.58
C LEU A 134 25.04 -5.12 -12.25
N PHE A 135 23.99 -5.70 -12.84
CA PHE A 135 24.07 -6.95 -13.58
C PHE A 135 23.82 -6.75 -15.08
N SER A 136 24.43 -7.62 -15.89
CA SER A 136 24.16 -7.83 -17.31
C SER A 136 23.79 -9.30 -17.51
N GLY A 137 22.69 -9.56 -18.23
CA GLY A 137 22.11 -10.89 -18.36
C GLY A 137 22.69 -11.76 -19.49
N LEU A 138 21.91 -12.79 -19.82
CA LEU A 138 22.25 -13.96 -20.64
C LEU A 138 23.48 -14.70 -20.13
N TYR A 139 24.02 -15.62 -20.92
CA TYR A 139 25.20 -16.40 -20.55
C TYR A 139 26.52 -15.66 -20.86
N PRO A 140 27.47 -15.62 -19.90
CA PRO A 140 27.23 -15.71 -18.45
C PRO A 140 26.62 -14.41 -17.92
N ILE A 141 25.91 -14.49 -16.78
CA ILE A 141 25.54 -13.26 -16.05
C ILE A 141 26.84 -12.60 -15.60
N ARG A 142 26.93 -11.29 -15.82
CA ARG A 142 28.07 -10.47 -15.42
C ARG A 142 27.64 -9.38 -14.47
N MET A 143 28.57 -8.91 -13.66
CA MET A 143 28.34 -7.91 -12.64
C MET A 143 29.42 -6.83 -12.66
N ALA A 144 29.00 -5.59 -12.38
CA ALA A 144 29.87 -4.47 -12.02
C ALA A 144 29.44 -3.93 -10.66
N SER A 145 30.38 -3.31 -9.94
CA SER A 145 30.10 -2.74 -8.61
C SER A 145 30.65 -1.32 -8.49
N SER A 146 29.98 -0.53 -7.64
CA SER A 146 30.42 0.79 -7.22
C SER A 146 30.38 0.88 -5.70
N GLU A 147 31.41 1.46 -5.10
CA GLU A 147 31.50 1.71 -3.65
C GLU A 147 31.47 3.20 -3.30
N ASP A 148 31.12 4.05 -4.28
CA ASP A 148 31.13 5.52 -4.20
C ASP A 148 29.87 6.15 -4.82
N ASP A 149 28.73 5.47 -4.66
CA ASP A 149 27.41 5.94 -5.10
C ASP A 149 27.35 6.24 -6.60
N GLY A 150 27.92 5.32 -7.39
CA GLY A 150 27.87 5.31 -8.84
C GLY A 150 28.81 6.29 -9.53
N ARG A 151 29.77 6.89 -8.80
CA ARG A 151 30.77 7.81 -9.38
C ARG A 151 31.85 7.07 -10.15
N SER A 152 32.25 5.89 -9.68
CA SER A 152 33.14 4.97 -10.38
C SER A 152 32.63 3.54 -10.28
N TRP A 153 32.97 2.74 -11.29
CA TRP A 153 32.48 1.37 -11.45
C TRP A 153 33.61 0.43 -11.87
N THR A 154 33.55 -0.81 -11.39
CA THR A 154 34.36 -1.90 -11.93
C THR A 154 33.87 -2.29 -13.35
N PRO A 155 34.72 -2.93 -14.18
CA PRO A 155 34.26 -3.59 -15.39
C PRO A 155 33.22 -4.68 -15.11
N LEU A 156 32.42 -5.04 -16.12
CA LEU A 156 31.54 -6.23 -16.06
C LEU A 156 32.37 -7.52 -16.03
N GLU A 157 32.22 -8.35 -14.99
CA GLU A 157 32.87 -9.65 -14.85
C GLU A 157 31.85 -10.77 -14.59
N PRO A 158 32.07 -12.00 -15.10
CA PRO A 158 31.17 -13.13 -14.83
C PRO A 158 31.04 -13.43 -13.33
N ILE A 159 29.82 -13.69 -12.86
CA ILE A 159 29.57 -14.05 -11.45
C ILE A 159 29.53 -15.56 -11.20
N GLY A 160 29.62 -16.36 -12.26
CA GLY A 160 29.56 -17.80 -12.22
C GLY A 160 29.39 -18.39 -13.61
N ASP A 161 29.28 -19.72 -13.67
CA ASP A 161 29.04 -20.46 -14.91
C ASP A 161 27.54 -20.58 -15.19
N PHE A 162 26.77 -19.49 -15.14
CA PHE A 162 25.33 -19.54 -15.42
C PHE A 162 24.85 -18.24 -16.05
N GLY A 163 23.79 -18.35 -16.85
CA GLY A 163 23.10 -17.23 -17.48
C GLY A 163 21.69 -17.03 -16.94
N GLY A 164 20.98 -16.05 -17.49
CA GLY A 164 19.56 -15.82 -17.19
C GLY A 164 19.00 -14.62 -17.93
N ILE A 165 17.67 -14.55 -18.02
CA ILE A 165 16.92 -13.47 -18.65
C ILE A 165 16.34 -12.56 -17.55
N VAL A 166 16.43 -11.25 -17.75
CA VAL A 166 16.22 -10.21 -16.73
C VAL A 166 16.99 -10.58 -15.47
N ALA A 167 18.30 -10.70 -15.63
CA ALA A 167 19.18 -11.26 -14.61
C ALA A 167 19.09 -10.45 -13.31
N MET A 168 18.93 -11.16 -12.20
CA MET A 168 18.72 -10.60 -10.86
C MET A 168 17.63 -9.51 -10.87
N SER A 169 16.45 -9.82 -11.42
CA SER A 169 15.35 -8.87 -11.55
C SER A 169 14.89 -8.31 -10.21
N SER A 170 15.01 -9.10 -9.14
CA SER A 170 14.76 -8.65 -7.77
C SER A 170 15.90 -9.12 -6.86
N VAL A 171 16.30 -8.28 -5.90
CA VAL A 171 17.31 -8.60 -4.88
C VAL A 171 16.76 -8.19 -3.52
N GLU A 172 16.80 -9.10 -2.55
CA GLU A 172 16.26 -8.90 -1.22
C GLU A 172 17.31 -9.27 -0.17
N ARG A 173 17.41 -8.46 0.89
CA ARG A 173 18.26 -8.79 2.04
C ARG A 173 17.50 -9.76 2.96
N LEU A 174 18.14 -10.85 3.35
CA LEU A 174 17.57 -11.83 4.27
C LEU A 174 17.85 -11.46 5.73
N GLU A 175 17.12 -12.07 6.67
CA GLU A 175 17.27 -11.84 8.11
C GLU A 175 18.71 -12.05 8.62
N ASP A 176 19.42 -13.04 8.07
CA ASP A 176 20.81 -13.34 8.44
C ASP A 176 21.84 -12.36 7.84
N GLY A 177 21.38 -11.40 7.05
CA GLY A 177 22.19 -10.38 6.39
C GLY A 177 22.79 -10.79 5.05
N SER A 178 22.55 -12.02 4.58
CA SER A 178 22.80 -12.42 3.20
C SER A 178 21.79 -11.76 2.23
N TYR A 179 22.03 -11.89 0.93
CA TYR A 179 21.12 -11.42 -0.11
C TYR A 179 20.64 -12.58 -0.95
N MET A 180 19.35 -12.56 -1.30
CA MET A 180 18.74 -13.44 -2.29
C MET A 180 18.44 -12.63 -3.54
N ALA A 181 18.85 -13.14 -4.70
CA ALA A 181 18.47 -12.58 -5.99
C ALA A 181 17.62 -13.56 -6.79
N LEU A 182 16.60 -13.05 -7.46
CA LEU A 182 15.66 -13.83 -8.26
C LEU A 182 15.76 -13.47 -9.74
N PHE A 183 15.65 -14.47 -10.61
CA PHE A 183 15.64 -14.28 -12.06
C PHE A 183 14.96 -15.48 -12.73
N HIS A 184 14.92 -15.51 -14.07
CA HIS A 184 14.39 -16.65 -14.80
C HIS A 184 15.25 -17.01 -16.00
N ASP A 185 15.01 -18.19 -16.56
CA ASP A 185 15.47 -18.56 -17.90
C ASP A 185 14.43 -19.48 -18.54
N ASP A 186 14.48 -19.59 -19.86
CA ASP A 186 13.64 -20.52 -20.63
C ASP A 186 14.41 -21.70 -21.21
N GLY A 187 15.60 -21.99 -20.67
CA GLY A 187 16.53 -23.02 -21.12
C GLY A 187 17.57 -22.53 -22.11
N ARG A 188 17.31 -21.43 -22.83
CA ARG A 188 18.23 -20.98 -23.89
C ARG A 188 19.56 -20.47 -23.35
N PHE A 189 19.54 -19.76 -22.22
CA PHE A 189 20.69 -18.96 -21.79
C PHE A 189 21.24 -19.38 -20.43
N PHE A 190 20.59 -20.27 -19.68
CA PHE A 190 21.12 -20.69 -18.39
C PHE A 190 22.52 -21.33 -18.51
N LYS A 191 22.73 -22.15 -19.54
CA LYS A 191 24.03 -22.79 -19.89
C LYS A 191 24.41 -22.61 -21.37
N ASP A 192 23.90 -21.55 -22.02
CA ASP A 192 24.09 -21.28 -23.46
C ASP A 192 23.66 -22.44 -24.39
N GLU A 193 22.57 -23.12 -24.03
CA GLU A 193 22.06 -24.27 -24.82
C GLU A 193 21.38 -23.84 -26.13
N GLY A 194 20.94 -22.57 -26.22
CA GLY A 194 20.38 -21.96 -27.43
C GLY A 194 18.97 -22.43 -27.82
N THR A 195 18.38 -23.37 -27.09
CA THR A 195 17.03 -23.91 -27.38
C THR A 195 16.09 -23.70 -26.19
N ALA A 196 14.89 -23.20 -26.45
CA ALA A 196 13.88 -22.99 -25.40
C ALA A 196 13.30 -24.33 -24.94
N THR A 197 13.15 -24.50 -23.63
CA THR A 197 12.59 -25.65 -22.94
C THR A 197 11.56 -25.18 -21.89
N THR A 198 11.66 -25.66 -20.65
CA THR A 198 10.80 -25.27 -19.53
C THR A 198 11.27 -23.93 -18.97
N PHE A 199 10.33 -23.00 -18.80
CA PHE A 199 10.56 -21.78 -18.05
C PHE A 199 10.77 -22.09 -16.58
N ARG A 200 11.88 -21.59 -16.03
CA ARG A 200 12.26 -21.77 -14.63
C ARG A 200 12.60 -20.45 -14.00
N VAL A 201 12.06 -20.24 -12.81
CA VAL A 201 12.44 -19.14 -11.92
C VAL A 201 13.50 -19.66 -10.98
N TYR A 202 14.59 -18.92 -10.85
CA TYR A 202 15.75 -19.27 -10.04
C TYR A 202 15.93 -18.27 -8.90
N LYS A 203 16.50 -18.75 -7.78
CA LYS A 203 17.14 -17.94 -6.75
C LYS A 203 18.65 -18.20 -6.74
N THR A 204 19.44 -17.21 -6.36
CA THR A 204 20.84 -17.38 -5.93
C THR A 204 21.12 -16.51 -4.71
N LEU A 205 22.14 -16.88 -3.93
CA LEU A 205 22.48 -16.24 -2.65
C LEU A 205 23.86 -15.59 -2.68
N SER A 206 23.98 -14.45 -2.00
CA SER A 206 25.25 -13.77 -1.72
C SER A 206 25.43 -13.58 -0.22
N THR A 207 26.59 -13.95 0.31
CA THR A 207 26.92 -13.85 1.76
C THR A 207 27.98 -12.78 2.08
N ASP A 208 28.48 -12.08 1.06
CA ASP A 208 29.57 -11.10 1.17
C ASP A 208 29.15 -9.68 0.77
N GLY A 209 27.85 -9.40 0.79
CA GLY A 209 27.30 -8.09 0.43
C GLY A 209 27.30 -7.85 -1.07
N GLY A 210 26.94 -8.87 -1.86
CA GLY A 210 26.69 -8.79 -3.30
C GLY A 210 27.93 -8.91 -4.19
N LEU A 211 29.10 -9.28 -3.64
CA LEU A 211 30.34 -9.38 -4.42
C LEU A 211 30.51 -10.76 -5.09
N SER A 212 29.95 -11.81 -4.49
CA SER A 212 29.87 -13.14 -5.10
C SER A 212 28.49 -13.74 -4.91
N TRP A 213 28.12 -14.64 -5.82
CA TRP A 213 26.81 -15.28 -5.90
C TRP A 213 26.95 -16.79 -6.07
N GLY A 214 26.15 -17.55 -5.34
CA GLY A 214 26.17 -19.01 -5.37
C GLY A 214 25.55 -19.61 -6.64
N GLU A 215 25.63 -20.94 -6.75
CA GLU A 215 24.94 -21.67 -7.81
C GLU A 215 23.42 -21.48 -7.69
N PRO A 216 22.71 -21.17 -8.80
CA PRO A 216 21.27 -20.95 -8.75
C PRO A 216 20.44 -22.21 -8.47
N GLU A 217 19.36 -22.05 -7.71
CA GLU A 217 18.37 -23.07 -7.38
C GLU A 217 17.02 -22.72 -8.00
N VAL A 218 16.30 -23.71 -8.54
CA VAL A 218 14.95 -23.51 -9.07
C VAL A 218 13.96 -23.30 -7.92
N ILE A 219 13.15 -22.25 -8.00
CA ILE A 219 12.10 -21.95 -7.00
C ILE A 219 10.68 -22.11 -7.53
N ALA A 220 10.49 -22.00 -8.84
CA ALA A 220 9.21 -22.23 -9.47
C ALA A 220 9.38 -22.67 -10.93
N GLU A 221 8.53 -23.62 -11.33
CA GLU A 221 8.25 -23.98 -12.71
C GLU A 221 6.78 -24.41 -12.78
N HIS A 222 6.21 -24.47 -13.97
CA HIS A 222 4.83 -24.88 -14.15
C HIS A 222 4.69 -25.74 -15.41
N PRO A 223 3.84 -26.79 -15.43
CA PRO A 223 3.75 -27.70 -16.57
C PRO A 223 3.28 -27.06 -17.88
N THR A 224 2.49 -25.98 -17.80
CA THR A 224 1.89 -25.31 -18.96
C THR A 224 2.10 -23.79 -19.02
N ALA A 225 1.90 -23.06 -17.91
CA ALA A 225 2.26 -21.66 -17.79
C ALA A 225 3.77 -21.40 -17.93
N HIS A 226 4.13 -20.27 -18.53
CA HIS A 226 5.53 -19.85 -18.69
C HIS A 226 5.90 -18.78 -17.66
N LEU A 227 6.29 -19.21 -16.46
CA LEU A 227 6.60 -18.32 -15.34
C LEU A 227 7.95 -17.62 -15.52
N CYS A 228 7.98 -16.29 -15.40
CA CYS A 228 9.20 -15.50 -15.64
C CYS A 228 9.21 -14.14 -14.90
N GLU A 229 10.34 -13.44 -15.01
CA GLU A 229 10.55 -12.05 -14.58
C GLU A 229 10.06 -11.73 -13.15
N PRO A 230 10.57 -12.43 -12.12
CA PRO A 230 10.06 -12.36 -10.76
C PRO A 230 10.16 -10.95 -10.16
N GLY A 231 9.04 -10.43 -9.68
CA GLY A 231 8.93 -9.23 -8.84
C GLY A 231 8.70 -9.62 -7.39
N LEU A 232 9.54 -9.15 -6.47
CA LEU A 232 9.50 -9.53 -5.06
C LEU A 232 8.91 -8.40 -4.21
N ILE A 233 8.03 -8.75 -3.26
CA ILE A 233 7.54 -7.87 -2.20
C ILE A 233 7.62 -8.62 -0.86
N ARG A 234 8.20 -8.00 0.17
CA ARG A 234 8.21 -8.54 1.54
C ARG A 234 6.98 -8.01 2.30
N SER A 235 6.36 -8.84 3.14
CA SER A 235 5.22 -8.46 3.96
C SER A 235 5.56 -7.29 4.91
N PRO A 236 4.57 -6.48 5.33
CA PRO A 236 4.81 -5.35 6.24
C PRO A 236 5.47 -5.74 7.56
N ASP A 237 5.19 -6.95 8.06
CA ASP A 237 5.79 -7.51 9.28
C ASP A 237 7.14 -8.20 9.05
N GLY A 238 7.60 -8.25 7.80
CA GLY A 238 8.89 -8.81 7.38
C GLY A 238 8.94 -10.33 7.26
N LYS A 239 7.89 -11.07 7.66
CA LYS A 239 7.95 -12.53 7.83
C LYS A 239 7.68 -13.36 6.58
N GLN A 240 7.04 -12.78 5.57
CA GLN A 240 6.69 -13.48 4.34
C GLN A 240 7.24 -12.73 3.13
N ILE A 241 7.69 -13.48 2.14
CA ILE A 241 8.10 -12.99 0.84
C ILE A 241 7.06 -13.43 -0.19
N ALA A 242 6.50 -12.48 -0.93
CA ALA A 242 5.61 -12.70 -2.06
C ALA A 242 6.37 -12.42 -3.37
N VAL A 243 6.28 -13.34 -4.32
CA VAL A 243 6.89 -13.19 -5.65
C VAL A 243 5.82 -13.25 -6.72
N LEU A 244 5.61 -12.12 -7.40
CA LEU A 244 4.75 -11.99 -8.56
C LEU A 244 5.54 -12.42 -9.80
N LEU A 245 4.90 -13.23 -10.64
CA LEU A 245 5.52 -13.85 -11.80
C LEU A 245 4.74 -13.45 -13.06
N ARG A 246 5.46 -12.92 -14.04
CA ARG A 246 4.94 -12.77 -15.38
C ARG A 246 4.58 -14.14 -15.94
N GLU A 247 3.47 -14.20 -16.68
CA GLU A 247 3.10 -15.37 -17.45
C GLU A 247 3.27 -15.11 -18.95
N ASN A 248 4.27 -15.77 -19.55
CA ASN A 248 4.71 -15.45 -20.91
C ASN A 248 3.92 -16.14 -22.02
N SER A 249 3.19 -17.23 -21.75
CA SER A 249 2.38 -17.90 -22.80
C SER A 249 1.15 -17.07 -23.21
N ARG A 250 0.76 -16.10 -22.36
CA ARG A 250 -0.44 -15.25 -22.53
C ARG A 250 -1.74 -16.04 -22.44
N THR A 251 -1.71 -17.18 -21.75
CA THR A 251 -2.87 -18.06 -21.58
C THR A 251 -3.57 -17.78 -20.25
N PHE A 252 -2.77 -17.58 -19.21
CA PHE A 252 -3.21 -17.44 -17.83
C PHE A 252 -3.02 -16.00 -17.34
N ASN A 253 -3.53 -15.69 -16.16
CA ASN A 253 -3.12 -14.49 -15.43
C ASN A 253 -1.67 -14.61 -14.96
N SER A 254 -1.08 -13.51 -14.48
CA SER A 254 0.19 -13.55 -13.74
C SER A 254 0.06 -14.46 -12.52
N PHE A 255 1.18 -14.93 -11.98
CA PHE A 255 1.19 -15.88 -10.87
C PHE A 255 1.80 -15.28 -9.59
N LEU A 256 1.53 -15.92 -8.47
CA LEU A 256 2.13 -15.66 -7.18
C LEU A 256 2.69 -16.95 -6.59
N ILE A 257 3.88 -16.87 -6.00
CA ILE A 257 4.39 -17.81 -5.01
C ILE A 257 4.74 -17.05 -3.73
N THR A 258 4.66 -17.70 -2.57
CA THR A 258 5.06 -17.11 -1.29
C THR A 258 6.07 -17.98 -0.55
N SER A 259 6.85 -17.37 0.34
CA SER A 259 7.78 -18.05 1.24
C SER A 259 7.68 -17.46 2.64
N ASP A 260 7.55 -18.33 3.65
CA ASP A 260 7.47 -17.97 5.08
C ASP A 260 8.79 -18.25 5.83
N ASP A 261 9.86 -18.58 5.10
CA ASP A 261 11.12 -19.08 5.68
C ASP A 261 12.36 -18.53 4.98
N GLU A 262 12.33 -17.24 4.61
CA GLU A 262 13.42 -16.51 3.96
C GLU A 262 13.84 -17.13 2.61
N GLY A 263 12.87 -17.56 1.82
CA GLY A 263 13.09 -18.10 0.47
C GLY A 263 13.66 -19.51 0.43
N ARG A 264 13.63 -20.26 1.55
CA ARG A 264 14.10 -21.65 1.59
C ARG A 264 13.10 -22.58 0.90
N THR A 265 11.82 -22.44 1.23
CA THR A 265 10.70 -23.15 0.58
C THR A 265 9.70 -22.16 -0.01
N TRP A 266 8.93 -22.62 -0.98
CA TRP A 266 7.97 -21.81 -1.74
C TRP A 266 6.64 -22.52 -1.85
N SER A 267 5.55 -21.76 -1.84
CA SER A 267 4.21 -22.27 -2.13
C SER A 267 4.10 -22.75 -3.58
N GLU A 268 3.09 -23.57 -3.88
CA GLU A 268 2.71 -23.85 -5.26
C GLU A 268 2.31 -22.54 -5.99
N PRO A 269 2.65 -22.38 -7.28
CA PRO A 269 2.23 -21.22 -8.06
C PRO A 269 0.71 -21.15 -8.18
N ARG A 270 0.13 -20.00 -7.84
CA ARG A 270 -1.29 -19.71 -8.06
C ARG A 270 -1.48 -18.47 -8.93
N GLN A 271 -2.56 -18.41 -9.70
CA GLN A 271 -2.89 -17.21 -10.48
C GLN A 271 -3.26 -16.03 -9.57
N LEU A 272 -2.87 -14.84 -10.00
CA LEU A 272 -3.30 -13.54 -9.48
C LEU A 272 -4.65 -13.13 -10.13
N PRO A 273 -5.41 -12.21 -9.50
CA PRO A 273 -6.57 -11.61 -10.13
C PRO A 273 -6.17 -10.82 -11.39
N GLY A 274 -7.11 -10.66 -12.34
CA GLY A 274 -6.84 -9.94 -13.59
C GLY A 274 -6.37 -8.50 -13.39
N ALA A 275 -6.70 -7.88 -12.25
CA ALA A 275 -6.21 -6.56 -11.82
C ALA A 275 -4.68 -6.46 -11.73
N LEU A 276 -4.00 -7.59 -11.48
CA LEU A 276 -2.55 -7.72 -11.33
C LEU A 276 -1.91 -8.50 -12.48
N THR A 277 -2.64 -8.83 -13.54
CA THR A 277 -2.07 -9.51 -14.71
C THR A 277 -1.23 -8.53 -15.52
N GLY A 278 0.07 -8.78 -15.58
CA GLY A 278 1.03 -7.89 -16.21
C GLY A 278 2.42 -8.48 -16.37
N ASP A 279 3.30 -7.66 -16.92
CA ASP A 279 4.72 -8.00 -17.07
C ASP A 279 5.61 -7.10 -16.21
N ARG A 280 6.65 -7.71 -15.63
CA ARG A 280 7.70 -7.06 -14.85
C ARG A 280 7.13 -6.21 -13.71
N HIS A 281 6.46 -6.86 -12.76
CA HIS A 281 5.98 -6.23 -11.53
C HIS A 281 7.15 -5.72 -10.70
N VAL A 282 7.12 -4.43 -10.39
CA VAL A 282 8.03 -3.79 -9.43
C VAL A 282 7.20 -2.88 -8.55
N GLY A 283 7.40 -2.92 -7.24
CA GLY A 283 6.58 -2.15 -6.31
C GLY A 283 7.31 -1.72 -5.07
N THR A 284 6.67 -0.81 -4.36
CA THR A 284 7.12 -0.27 -3.09
C THR A 284 5.92 0.11 -2.24
N TYR A 285 6.12 0.21 -0.92
CA TYR A 285 5.13 0.74 -0.01
C TYR A 285 5.13 2.27 -0.03
N ALA A 286 3.94 2.85 -0.07
CA ALA A 286 3.74 4.26 0.24
C ALA A 286 3.79 4.49 1.76
N PRO A 287 4.00 5.73 2.24
CA PRO A 287 4.09 6.02 3.68
C PRO A 287 2.86 5.65 4.50
N ASP A 288 1.69 5.55 3.86
CA ASP A 288 0.42 5.13 4.49
C ASP A 288 0.25 3.61 4.59
N GLY A 289 1.27 2.83 4.21
CA GLY A 289 1.27 1.37 4.27
C GLY A 289 0.63 0.67 3.06
N ARG A 290 0.06 1.41 2.10
CA ARG A 290 -0.44 0.82 0.85
C ARG A 290 0.71 0.41 -0.06
N LEU A 291 0.48 -0.65 -0.83
CA LEU A 291 1.41 -1.18 -1.82
C LEU A 291 1.07 -0.60 -3.19
N PHE A 292 2.06 0.00 -3.85
CA PHE A 292 2.00 0.38 -5.26
C PHE A 292 2.83 -0.60 -6.09
N LEU A 293 2.24 -1.18 -7.13
CA LEU A 293 2.90 -2.07 -8.10
C LEU A 293 2.80 -1.48 -9.50
N SER A 294 3.92 -1.25 -10.17
CA SER A 294 3.96 -0.86 -11.58
C SER A 294 4.32 -2.04 -12.48
N PHE A 295 3.68 -2.09 -13.65
CA PHE A 295 3.88 -3.16 -14.64
C PHE A 295 3.34 -2.74 -16.01
N ARG A 296 3.66 -3.54 -17.03
CA ARG A 296 2.99 -3.48 -18.34
C ARG A 296 1.63 -4.15 -18.26
N ASP A 297 0.58 -3.50 -18.73
CA ASP A 297 -0.75 -4.10 -18.77
C ASP A 297 -0.82 -5.22 -19.81
N THR A 298 -0.93 -6.47 -19.34
CA THR A 298 -1.21 -7.62 -20.19
C THR A 298 -2.46 -8.37 -19.77
N THR A 299 -3.31 -7.72 -18.96
CA THR A 299 -4.61 -8.27 -18.58
C THR A 299 -5.40 -8.61 -19.84
N HIS A 300 -6.05 -9.78 -19.82
CA HIS A 300 -6.75 -10.31 -21.00
C HIS A 300 -7.90 -9.43 -21.44
N GLU A 301 -8.67 -8.94 -20.46
CA GLU A 301 -9.80 -8.04 -20.61
C GLU A 301 -9.47 -6.72 -19.90
N SER A 302 -8.85 -5.78 -20.64
CA SER A 302 -8.49 -4.48 -20.11
C SER A 302 -8.60 -3.38 -21.17
N PRO A 303 -9.14 -2.19 -20.83
CA PRO A 303 -9.16 -1.04 -21.73
C PRO A 303 -7.77 -0.46 -22.02
N THR A 304 -6.77 -0.76 -21.19
CA THR A 304 -5.40 -0.22 -21.29
C THR A 304 -4.37 -1.27 -21.67
N ARG A 305 -4.80 -2.38 -22.29
CA ARG A 305 -3.90 -3.49 -22.63
C ARG A 305 -2.77 -3.01 -23.54
N GLY A 306 -1.53 -3.21 -23.11
CA GLY A 306 -0.32 -2.75 -23.80
C GLY A 306 0.26 -1.44 -23.25
N ASP A 307 -0.43 -0.78 -22.32
CA ASP A 307 0.03 0.45 -21.69
C ASP A 307 0.89 0.20 -20.45
N TRP A 308 1.48 1.29 -19.97
CA TRP A 308 2.17 1.32 -18.68
C TRP A 308 1.19 1.72 -17.57
N VAL A 309 1.07 0.84 -16.57
CA VAL A 309 0.12 1.01 -15.48
C VAL A 309 0.77 0.88 -14.11
N GLY A 310 0.01 1.31 -13.10
CA GLY A 310 0.18 0.98 -11.71
C GLY A 310 -1.08 0.32 -11.14
N TRP A 311 -0.91 -0.37 -10.02
CA TRP A 311 -1.94 -0.94 -9.17
C TRP A 311 -1.70 -0.49 -7.75
N VAL A 312 -2.76 -0.16 -7.02
CA VAL A 312 -2.72 0.21 -5.60
C VAL A 312 -3.62 -0.72 -4.82
N GLY A 313 -3.11 -1.24 -3.70
CA GLY A 313 -3.85 -2.06 -2.75
C GLY A 313 -3.01 -2.34 -1.51
N THR A 314 -3.23 -3.46 -0.87
CA THR A 314 -2.49 -3.90 0.31
C THR A 314 -1.72 -5.21 0.04
N TYR A 315 -0.79 -5.56 0.93
CA TYR A 315 -0.15 -6.87 0.88
C TYR A 315 -1.17 -8.00 1.05
N ASP A 316 -2.17 -7.81 1.93
CA ASP A 316 -3.25 -8.78 2.13
C ASP A 316 -4.06 -8.98 0.83
N ASP A 317 -4.26 -7.93 0.03
CA ASP A 317 -4.96 -8.07 -1.25
C ASP A 317 -4.18 -9.01 -2.18
N LEU A 318 -2.85 -8.86 -2.20
CA LEU A 318 -1.97 -9.70 -3.00
C LEU A 318 -2.06 -11.18 -2.56
N VAL A 319 -1.91 -11.46 -1.27
CA VAL A 319 -1.84 -12.84 -0.76
C VAL A 319 -3.19 -13.54 -0.69
N GLU A 320 -4.29 -12.80 -0.55
CA GLU A 320 -5.65 -13.37 -0.60
C GLU A 320 -6.26 -13.37 -2.02
N GLY A 321 -5.60 -12.76 -3.00
CA GLY A 321 -6.06 -12.74 -4.40
C GLY A 321 -7.22 -11.78 -4.64
N ARG A 322 -7.32 -10.72 -3.85
CA ARG A 322 -8.28 -9.62 -3.96
C ARG A 322 -7.82 -8.61 -5.03
N GLU A 323 -8.77 -7.90 -5.62
CA GLU A 323 -8.46 -6.99 -6.74
C GLU A 323 -7.69 -5.73 -6.30
N GLY A 324 -7.65 -5.37 -5.02
CA GLY A 324 -7.03 -4.13 -4.54
C GLY A 324 -7.97 -2.93 -4.61
N GLN A 325 -7.39 -1.72 -4.58
CA GLN A 325 -8.14 -0.46 -4.46
C GLN A 325 -8.46 0.17 -5.82
N TYR A 326 -7.46 0.32 -6.69
CA TYR A 326 -7.62 0.88 -8.04
C TYR A 326 -6.38 0.62 -8.91
N ARG A 327 -6.53 0.79 -10.22
CA ARG A 327 -5.42 0.89 -11.19
C ARG A 327 -5.19 2.33 -11.62
N VAL A 328 -3.97 2.61 -12.05
CA VAL A 328 -3.56 3.91 -12.58
C VAL A 328 -2.95 3.69 -13.96
N ARG A 329 -3.51 4.27 -15.01
CA ARG A 329 -2.84 4.34 -16.32
C ARG A 329 -1.81 5.46 -16.26
N LEU A 330 -0.52 5.12 -16.30
CA LEU A 330 0.55 6.08 -16.11
C LEU A 330 0.88 6.81 -17.41
N MET A 331 0.98 6.06 -18.51
CA MET A 331 1.11 6.61 -19.87
C MET A 331 0.49 5.68 -20.92
N ASP A 332 0.00 6.29 -22.00
CA ASP A 332 -0.48 5.61 -23.21
C ASP A 332 0.69 5.15 -24.08
N ASN A 333 0.75 3.85 -24.39
CA ASN A 333 1.77 3.30 -25.28
C ASN A 333 1.22 3.14 -26.70
N THR A 334 1.82 3.85 -27.65
CA THR A 334 1.33 3.89 -29.04
C THR A 334 1.72 2.67 -29.90
N LYS A 335 2.44 1.68 -29.33
CA LYS A 335 2.93 0.52 -30.11
C LYS A 335 2.85 -0.80 -29.36
N GLY A 336 1.71 -1.48 -29.54
CA GLY A 336 1.50 -2.84 -29.05
C GLY A 336 1.80 -2.96 -27.55
N ALA A 337 2.68 -3.89 -27.18
CA ALA A 337 3.11 -4.12 -25.80
C ALA A 337 4.60 -3.78 -25.57
N ASP A 338 5.23 -3.05 -26.49
CA ASP A 338 6.67 -2.71 -26.44
C ASP A 338 6.91 -1.48 -25.53
N CYS A 339 6.67 -1.64 -24.23
CA CYS A 339 6.79 -0.58 -23.21
C CYS A 339 6.94 -1.17 -21.81
N ALA A 340 7.01 -0.33 -20.77
CA ALA A 340 7.10 -0.76 -19.37
C ALA A 340 8.38 -1.58 -19.11
N TYR A 341 8.53 -2.33 -18.01
CA TYR A 341 9.81 -2.55 -17.28
C TYR A 341 10.17 -1.34 -16.42
N PRO A 342 9.40 -1.13 -15.34
CA PRO A 342 9.56 0.05 -14.51
C PRO A 342 10.66 -0.14 -13.46
N GLY A 343 11.36 0.96 -13.16
CA GLY A 343 11.94 1.20 -11.85
C GLY A 343 10.96 2.01 -11.00
N VAL A 344 10.82 1.68 -9.72
CA VAL A 344 9.85 2.31 -8.81
C VAL A 344 10.57 2.72 -7.53
N GLU A 345 10.58 4.02 -7.23
CA GLU A 345 11.17 4.54 -6.00
C GLU A 345 10.15 5.38 -5.23
N ALA A 346 10.18 5.29 -3.89
CA ALA A 346 9.41 6.15 -2.99
C ALA A 346 10.35 7.16 -2.31
N LEU A 347 10.10 8.45 -2.51
CA LEU A 347 10.84 9.52 -1.83
C LEU A 347 10.36 9.68 -0.38
N PRO A 348 11.17 10.27 0.52
CA PRO A 348 10.80 10.49 1.92
C PRO A 348 9.54 11.34 2.13
N ASP A 349 9.18 12.19 1.16
CA ASP A 349 7.96 13.02 1.18
C ASP A 349 6.70 12.27 0.71
N GLY A 350 6.82 10.97 0.40
CA GLY A 350 5.72 10.14 -0.10
C GLY A 350 5.50 10.21 -1.61
N THR A 351 6.31 10.99 -2.35
CA THR A 351 6.26 10.98 -3.81
C THR A 351 6.77 9.65 -4.36
N LEU A 352 5.96 8.99 -5.19
CA LEU A 352 6.37 7.89 -6.04
C LEU A 352 6.99 8.43 -7.32
N VAL A 353 8.18 7.95 -7.66
CA VAL A 353 8.87 8.23 -8.93
C VAL A 353 9.00 6.91 -9.68
N VAL A 354 8.18 6.76 -10.71
CA VAL A 354 8.11 5.53 -11.49
C VAL A 354 8.73 5.80 -12.86
N THR A 355 9.73 5.03 -13.28
CA THR A 355 10.53 5.29 -14.48
C THR A 355 10.48 4.11 -15.41
N THR A 356 10.12 4.32 -16.68
CA THR A 356 10.12 3.24 -17.67
C THR A 356 10.38 3.71 -19.09
N TYR A 357 10.43 2.78 -20.04
CA TYR A 357 10.47 3.08 -21.47
C TYR A 357 9.13 2.80 -22.15
N GLY A 358 8.93 3.41 -23.32
CA GLY A 358 7.80 3.08 -24.18
C GLY A 358 7.73 3.95 -25.42
N HIS A 359 6.79 3.63 -26.30
CA HIS A 359 6.50 4.41 -27.48
C HIS A 359 5.48 5.50 -27.15
N TRP A 360 5.95 6.56 -26.51
CA TRP A 360 5.09 7.66 -26.03
C TRP A 360 4.69 8.67 -27.11
N ALA A 361 5.31 8.59 -28.29
CA ALA A 361 4.98 9.40 -29.46
C ALA A 361 4.83 8.48 -30.68
N GLU A 362 3.75 8.67 -31.43
CA GLU A 362 3.43 7.83 -32.58
C GLU A 362 4.53 7.87 -33.65
N GLY A 363 4.96 6.69 -34.11
CA GLY A 363 5.97 6.56 -35.15
C GLY A 363 7.41 6.79 -34.69
N GLU A 364 7.64 7.12 -33.41
CA GLU A 364 8.98 7.35 -32.88
C GLU A 364 9.58 6.09 -32.21
N ALA A 365 10.91 6.08 -32.08
CA ALA A 365 11.62 5.09 -31.28
C ALA A 365 11.30 5.29 -29.78
N PRO A 366 11.29 4.21 -28.98
CA PRO A 366 10.91 4.34 -27.59
C PRO A 366 11.99 5.05 -26.78
N TYR A 367 11.55 5.75 -25.76
CA TYR A 367 12.40 6.56 -24.90
C TYR A 367 11.95 6.50 -23.44
N ILE A 368 12.79 7.01 -22.54
CA ILE A 368 12.64 6.79 -21.10
C ILE A 368 11.97 8.00 -20.46
N VAL A 369 10.92 7.75 -19.70
CA VAL A 369 10.13 8.76 -18.98
C VAL A 369 9.94 8.32 -17.53
N SER A 370 10.03 9.29 -16.62
CA SER A 370 9.56 9.16 -15.25
C SER A 370 8.21 9.84 -15.09
N VAL A 371 7.32 9.24 -14.29
CA VAL A 371 6.06 9.84 -13.83
C VAL A 371 6.14 10.00 -12.31
N ARG A 372 5.75 11.19 -11.82
CA ARG A 372 5.80 11.55 -10.39
C ARG A 372 4.41 11.87 -9.83
N PHE A 373 4.05 11.27 -8.70
CA PHE A 373 2.78 11.51 -8.00
C PHE A 373 2.83 11.02 -6.55
N THR A 374 1.93 11.48 -5.70
CA THR A 374 1.65 10.85 -4.40
C THR A 374 0.36 10.03 -4.50
N LEU A 375 0.18 9.03 -3.63
CA LEU A 375 -1.10 8.30 -3.59
C LEU A 375 -2.26 9.20 -3.17
N GLU A 376 -2.02 10.22 -2.35
CA GLU A 376 -3.02 11.24 -2.00
C GLU A 376 -3.56 11.96 -3.24
N GLU A 377 -2.68 12.41 -4.16
CA GLU A 377 -3.12 13.03 -5.41
C GLU A 377 -3.92 12.06 -6.30
N ILE A 378 -3.58 10.77 -6.28
CA ILE A 378 -4.35 9.75 -7.01
C ILE A 378 -5.68 9.49 -6.33
N ASP A 379 -5.75 9.53 -5.00
CA ASP A 379 -6.98 9.40 -4.24
C ASP A 379 -7.94 10.55 -4.52
N GLU A 380 -7.43 11.78 -4.61
CA GLU A 380 -8.19 12.94 -5.05
C GLU A 380 -8.75 12.75 -6.47
N LEU A 381 -7.93 12.23 -7.39
CA LEU A 381 -8.36 11.93 -8.76
C LEU A 381 -9.33 10.76 -8.83
N ALA A 382 -9.20 9.75 -7.98
CA ALA A 382 -10.16 8.65 -7.87
C ALA A 382 -11.51 9.16 -7.35
N GLY A 383 -11.49 10.08 -6.38
CA GLY A 383 -12.67 10.77 -5.88
C GLY A 383 -13.30 11.75 -6.89
N ALA A 384 -12.49 12.45 -7.69
CA ALA A 384 -12.94 13.40 -8.71
C ALA A 384 -13.33 12.72 -10.04
N GLY A 385 -12.71 11.60 -10.38
CA GLY A 385 -12.89 10.81 -11.62
C GLY A 385 -14.12 9.90 -11.61
N GLY A 386 -14.74 9.70 -10.45
CA GLY A 386 -16.10 9.15 -10.35
C GLY A 386 -17.20 10.11 -10.83
N ALA A 387 -16.86 11.36 -11.18
CA ALA A 387 -17.80 12.40 -11.61
C ALA A 387 -17.94 12.55 -13.14
N ALA A 388 -17.71 11.48 -13.92
CA ALA A 388 -17.98 11.45 -15.35
C ALA A 388 -19.06 10.41 -15.71
N GLY A 389 -20.26 10.63 -15.18
CA GLY A 389 -21.52 10.03 -15.65
C GLY A 389 -22.70 10.86 -15.13
N PRO A 390 -23.72 11.18 -15.94
CA PRO A 390 -24.86 11.96 -15.46
C PRO A 390 -25.85 11.04 -14.71
N GLY A 391 -25.95 11.17 -13.38
CA GLY A 391 -27.14 10.80 -12.61
C GLY A 391 -26.92 10.06 -11.29
N SER A 392 -27.32 10.72 -10.19
CA SER A 392 -27.52 10.24 -8.79
C SER A 392 -26.41 10.56 -7.79
N THR A 393 -26.57 11.64 -7.00
CA THR A 393 -25.84 11.81 -5.74
C THR A 393 -26.58 11.04 -4.65
N ASP A 394 -26.02 9.92 -4.19
CA ASP A 394 -26.61 9.05 -3.16
C ASP A 394 -26.46 9.58 -1.72
N PHE A 395 -25.93 10.80 -1.54
CA PHE A 395 -25.76 11.46 -0.24
C PHE A 395 -26.53 12.78 -0.16
N THR A 396 -26.85 13.23 1.05
CA THR A 396 -27.53 14.52 1.28
C THR A 396 -26.59 15.70 0.96
N PRO A 397 -26.91 16.57 -0.02
CA PRO A 397 -26.09 17.73 -0.35
C PRO A 397 -26.16 18.82 0.73
N THR A 398 -25.14 19.68 0.79
CA THR A 398 -24.97 20.71 1.84
C THR A 398 -26.10 21.74 1.87
N ASP A 399 -26.77 21.99 0.75
CA ASP A 399 -27.92 22.90 0.67
C ASP A 399 -29.17 22.38 1.43
N ARG A 400 -29.15 21.12 1.89
CA ARG A 400 -30.15 20.54 2.79
C ARG A 400 -29.86 20.80 4.26
N TYR A 401 -28.86 21.60 4.61
CA TYR A 401 -28.50 21.92 5.98
C TYR A 401 -28.75 23.40 6.30
N GLU A 402 -29.40 23.65 7.44
CA GLU A 402 -29.51 24.98 8.00
C GLU A 402 -28.21 25.34 8.74
N THR A 403 -27.54 26.41 8.33
CA THR A 403 -26.35 26.93 9.04
C THR A 403 -26.78 27.77 10.24
N ARG A 404 -26.25 27.44 11.42
CA ARG A 404 -26.46 28.13 12.69
C ARG A 404 -25.13 28.49 13.32
N GLU A 405 -25.11 29.59 14.05
CA GLU A 405 -23.98 29.97 14.90
C GLU A 405 -24.29 29.59 16.35
N ILE A 406 -23.43 28.76 16.96
CA ILE A 406 -23.57 28.31 18.35
C ILE A 406 -22.23 28.51 19.04
N GLY A 407 -22.15 29.40 20.03
CA GLY A 407 -20.91 29.65 20.78
C GLY A 407 -19.74 30.15 19.93
N GLY A 408 -19.98 30.66 18.72
CA GLY A 408 -18.97 31.06 17.74
C GLY A 408 -18.46 29.92 16.85
N TRP A 409 -19.08 28.74 16.90
CA TRP A 409 -18.91 27.67 15.91
C TRP A 409 -19.99 27.73 14.85
N THR A 410 -19.59 27.47 13.61
CA THR A 410 -20.50 27.23 12.49
C THR A 410 -21.03 25.79 12.56
N VAL A 411 -22.33 25.66 12.82
CA VAL A 411 -23.04 24.39 12.97
C VAL A 411 -24.04 24.20 11.81
N LEU A 412 -23.91 23.12 11.06
CA LEU A 412 -24.79 22.75 9.96
C LEU A 412 -25.76 21.67 10.43
N VAL A 413 -27.05 21.98 10.48
CA VAL A 413 -28.09 21.05 10.98
C VAL A 413 -28.95 20.58 9.83
N HIS A 414 -29.12 19.27 9.67
CA HIS A 414 -29.94 18.71 8.59
C HIS A 414 -31.37 19.28 8.67
N SER A 415 -31.85 19.92 7.61
CA SER A 415 -33.15 20.62 7.61
C SER A 415 -34.32 19.66 7.87
N GLY A 416 -34.28 18.44 7.31
CA GLY A 416 -35.29 17.42 7.59
C GLY A 416 -35.34 17.00 9.07
N PHE A 417 -34.20 17.02 9.77
CA PHE A 417 -34.18 16.70 11.20
C PHE A 417 -34.88 17.78 12.04
N LEU A 418 -34.70 19.05 11.66
CA LEU A 418 -35.39 20.17 12.31
C LEU A 418 -36.91 20.12 12.09
N ASP A 419 -37.34 19.73 10.89
CA ASP A 419 -38.75 19.69 10.50
C ASP A 419 -39.48 18.47 11.09
N ASP A 420 -38.89 17.28 10.96
CA ASP A 420 -39.52 16.02 11.33
C ASP A 420 -39.50 15.79 12.84
N HIS A 421 -38.42 16.22 13.52
CA HIS A 421 -38.20 15.97 14.94
C HIS A 421 -37.70 17.19 15.74
N PRO A 422 -38.45 18.32 15.73
CA PRO A 422 -37.99 19.60 16.30
C PRO A 422 -37.64 19.54 17.79
N ALA A 423 -38.37 18.73 18.58
CA ALA A 423 -38.09 18.58 20.00
C ALA A 423 -36.79 17.77 20.29
N LEU A 424 -36.45 16.82 19.42
CA LEU A 424 -35.19 16.07 19.52
C LEU A 424 -34.02 16.94 19.07
N ALA A 425 -34.18 17.63 17.93
CA ALA A 425 -33.19 18.56 17.42
C ALA A 425 -32.88 19.68 18.45
N GLY A 426 -33.92 20.28 19.05
CA GLY A 426 -33.74 21.29 20.10
C GLY A 426 -32.88 20.80 21.27
N ARG A 427 -33.20 19.63 21.84
CA ARG A 427 -32.39 19.05 22.93
C ARG A 427 -30.97 18.71 22.51
N THR A 428 -30.77 18.25 21.27
CA THR A 428 -29.47 17.92 20.70
C THR A 428 -28.60 19.18 20.60
N LEU A 429 -29.15 20.27 20.07
CA LEU A 429 -28.45 21.55 19.96
C LEU A 429 -28.20 22.20 21.33
N ASP A 430 -29.11 22.05 22.29
CA ASP A 430 -28.87 22.52 23.67
C ASP A 430 -27.74 21.74 24.35
N ARG A 431 -27.66 20.42 24.15
CA ARG A 431 -26.54 19.60 24.66
C ARG A 431 -25.23 19.96 23.96
N LEU A 432 -25.24 20.15 22.64
CA LEU A 432 -24.06 20.58 21.88
C LEU A 432 -23.57 21.95 22.37
N ARG A 433 -24.47 22.94 22.50
CA ARG A 433 -24.15 24.26 23.07
C ARG A 433 -23.51 24.12 24.45
N HIS A 434 -24.07 23.30 25.33
CA HIS A 434 -23.51 23.09 26.65
C HIS A 434 -22.06 22.60 26.61
N GLN A 435 -21.73 21.60 25.79
CA GLN A 435 -20.35 21.12 25.67
C GLN A 435 -19.43 22.15 25.01
N LEU A 436 -19.89 22.88 24.00
CA LEU A 436 -19.11 23.97 23.38
C LEU A 436 -18.81 25.11 24.37
N ASP A 437 -19.77 25.48 25.21
CA ASP A 437 -19.58 26.47 26.28
C ASP A 437 -18.56 25.97 27.33
N GLN A 438 -18.55 24.67 27.63
CA GLN A 438 -17.53 24.06 28.51
C GLN A 438 -16.14 24.12 27.89
N ILE A 439 -16.02 23.86 26.58
CA ILE A 439 -14.75 23.92 25.84
C ILE A 439 -14.22 25.35 25.80
N ASP A 440 -15.06 26.34 25.44
CA ASP A 440 -14.70 27.77 25.43
C ASP A 440 -14.20 28.23 26.80
N ALA A 441 -14.80 27.74 27.89
CA ALA A 441 -14.42 28.10 29.25
C ALA A 441 -13.14 27.40 29.77
N ARG A 442 -12.70 26.28 29.16
CA ARG A 442 -11.59 25.46 29.68
C ARG A 442 -10.32 25.50 28.84
N LEU A 443 -10.43 25.63 27.52
CA LEU A 443 -9.26 25.60 26.64
C LEU A 443 -8.57 26.97 26.57
N PRO A 444 -7.26 27.03 26.26
CA PRO A 444 -6.59 28.28 25.95
C PRO A 444 -7.28 29.02 24.81
N ARG A 445 -7.42 30.34 24.94
CA ARG A 445 -8.13 31.17 23.95
C ARG A 445 -7.64 30.98 22.51
N PRO A 446 -6.32 30.92 22.21
CA PRO A 446 -5.85 30.66 20.85
C PRO A 446 -6.30 29.30 20.29
N ALA A 447 -6.36 28.27 21.13
CA ALA A 447 -6.86 26.96 20.74
C ALA A 447 -8.37 27.02 20.44
N VAL A 448 -9.16 27.70 21.26
CA VAL A 448 -10.60 27.90 21.00
C VAL A 448 -10.85 28.65 19.69
N GLU A 449 -10.10 29.74 19.45
CA GLU A 449 -10.19 30.51 18.20
C GLU A 449 -9.83 29.66 16.97
N THR A 450 -8.88 28.73 17.13
CA THR A 450 -8.51 27.76 16.09
C THR A 450 -9.62 26.72 15.87
N LEU A 451 -10.13 26.12 16.94
CA LEU A 451 -11.19 25.09 16.89
C LEU A 451 -12.51 25.62 16.32
N ARG A 452 -12.82 26.92 16.47
CA ARG A 452 -14.00 27.54 15.85
C ARG A 452 -13.98 27.52 14.32
N ARG A 453 -12.82 27.24 13.69
CA ARG A 453 -12.71 27.03 12.24
C ARG A 453 -13.22 25.67 11.79
N VAL A 454 -13.34 24.71 12.72
CA VAL A 454 -13.87 23.36 12.47
C VAL A 454 -15.39 23.44 12.44
N ARG A 455 -16.00 23.05 11.31
CA ARG A 455 -17.46 22.98 11.18
C ARG A 455 -18.01 21.80 11.97
N ILE A 456 -19.22 21.96 12.51
CA ILE A 456 -19.93 20.87 13.19
C ILE A 456 -21.20 20.54 12.41
N TRP A 457 -21.38 19.29 12.01
CA TRP A 457 -22.58 18.82 11.32
C TRP A 457 -23.48 18.07 12.31
N VAL A 458 -24.79 18.19 12.16
CA VAL A 458 -25.76 17.59 13.07
C VAL A 458 -26.84 16.85 12.28
N GLU A 459 -26.90 15.55 12.51
CA GLU A 459 -27.82 14.60 11.91
C GLU A 459 -28.81 14.04 12.94
N GLU A 460 -29.95 13.53 12.47
CA GLU A 460 -30.82 12.73 13.34
C GLU A 460 -30.21 11.36 13.64
N ALA A 461 -29.87 10.64 12.57
CA ALA A 461 -29.37 9.27 12.58
C ALA A 461 -28.75 8.92 11.21
N GLU A 462 -27.48 9.28 11.05
CA GLU A 462 -26.63 8.88 9.93
C GLU A 462 -26.19 7.40 10.12
N PRO A 463 -26.19 6.57 9.05
CA PRO A 463 -26.01 5.13 9.18
C PRO A 463 -24.58 4.64 9.43
N ASN A 464 -23.56 5.43 9.12
CA ASN A 464 -22.17 4.98 9.13
C ASN A 464 -21.51 5.13 10.51
N HIS A 465 -21.97 6.05 11.35
CA HIS A 465 -21.36 6.30 12.67
C HIS A 465 -22.36 6.13 13.81
N PRO A 466 -21.94 5.49 14.91
CA PRO A 466 -22.87 5.18 15.98
C PRO A 466 -23.26 6.42 16.81
N CYS A 467 -22.44 7.47 16.89
CA CYS A 467 -22.76 8.65 17.71
C CYS A 467 -22.15 9.96 17.20
N MET A 468 -20.85 10.13 17.35
CA MET A 468 -20.09 11.26 16.82
C MET A 468 -18.88 10.76 16.06
N ALA A 469 -18.34 11.58 15.17
CA ALA A 469 -17.12 11.30 14.44
C ALA A 469 -16.46 12.57 13.93
N TYR A 470 -15.13 12.57 13.90
CA TYR A 470 -14.33 13.47 13.10
C TYR A 470 -14.07 12.86 11.72
N HIS A 471 -14.23 13.65 10.66
CA HIS A 471 -14.07 13.19 9.28
C HIS A 471 -12.78 13.72 8.64
N PRO A 472 -11.66 12.98 8.66
CA PRO A 472 -10.42 13.47 8.06
C PRO A 472 -10.44 13.42 6.53
N SER A 473 -11.23 12.53 5.93
CA SER A 473 -11.11 12.17 4.53
C SER A 473 -12.41 12.44 3.73
N PRO A 474 -12.39 13.36 2.75
CA PRO A 474 -13.53 13.54 1.82
C PRO A 474 -13.79 12.28 0.99
N ARG A 475 -12.75 11.47 0.78
CA ARG A 475 -12.83 10.20 0.05
C ARG A 475 -13.59 9.13 0.82
N TRP A 476 -13.24 8.92 2.10
CA TRP A 476 -13.95 7.95 2.94
C TRP A 476 -15.44 8.30 3.03
N LEU A 477 -15.76 9.60 3.15
CA LEU A 477 -17.13 10.10 3.12
C LEU A 477 -17.85 9.69 1.82
N LEU A 478 -17.26 9.96 0.65
CA LEU A 478 -17.86 9.57 -0.64
C LEU A 478 -18.08 8.06 -0.78
N GLU A 479 -17.09 7.25 -0.40
CA GLU A 479 -17.14 5.78 -0.48
C GLU A 479 -18.24 5.18 0.41
N HIS A 480 -18.63 5.88 1.47
CA HIS A 480 -19.69 5.46 2.40
C HIS A 480 -21.03 6.16 2.16
N GLY A 481 -21.19 6.81 0.99
CA GLY A 481 -22.44 7.51 0.64
C GLY A 481 -22.72 8.72 1.53
N MET A 482 -21.66 9.38 2.00
CA MET A 482 -21.72 10.60 2.80
C MET A 482 -21.22 11.81 2.01
N ASN A 483 -21.64 12.99 2.46
CA ASN A 483 -21.28 14.24 1.81
C ASN A 483 -19.78 14.55 1.99
N PRO A 484 -18.96 14.64 0.91
CA PRO A 484 -17.52 14.93 1.01
C PRO A 484 -17.20 16.28 1.65
N GLU A 485 -18.13 17.24 1.61
CA GLU A 485 -17.94 18.54 2.26
C GLU A 485 -17.91 18.45 3.79
N LYS A 486 -18.21 17.28 4.38
CA LYS A 486 -17.97 16.98 5.79
C LYS A 486 -16.49 16.78 6.12
N ALA A 487 -15.59 16.70 5.14
CA ALA A 487 -14.17 16.58 5.42
C ALA A 487 -13.63 17.75 6.26
N GLY A 488 -12.80 17.41 7.25
CA GLY A 488 -12.27 18.32 8.26
C GLY A 488 -13.32 18.80 9.26
N CYS A 489 -14.50 18.18 9.35
CA CYS A 489 -15.56 18.54 10.28
C CYS A 489 -15.70 17.52 11.42
N VAL A 490 -16.38 17.95 12.49
CA VAL A 490 -16.97 17.05 13.48
C VAL A 490 -18.44 16.84 13.13
N GLU A 491 -18.95 15.63 13.31
CA GLU A 491 -20.34 15.29 13.07
C GLU A 491 -20.99 14.71 14.33
N VAL A 492 -22.15 15.24 14.70
CA VAL A 492 -23.13 14.56 15.55
C VAL A 492 -23.96 13.67 14.64
N ALA A 493 -23.52 12.43 14.45
CA ALA A 493 -24.10 11.47 13.51
C ALA A 493 -25.41 10.86 14.01
N ASN A 494 -25.58 10.70 15.33
CA ASN A 494 -26.82 10.20 15.92
C ASN A 494 -27.26 11.00 17.14
N ALA A 495 -28.33 11.78 16.99
CA ALA A 495 -28.85 12.67 18.03
C ALA A 495 -29.28 11.94 19.32
N ARG A 496 -29.83 10.73 19.21
CA ARG A 496 -30.31 9.97 20.38
C ARG A 496 -29.15 9.38 21.17
N ASN A 497 -28.17 8.81 20.46
CA ASN A 497 -26.96 8.29 21.09
C ASN A 497 -26.15 9.43 21.69
N PHE A 498 -26.00 10.57 21.01
CA PHE A 498 -25.34 11.75 21.57
C PHE A 498 -25.96 12.19 22.89
N LEU A 499 -27.28 12.31 22.98
CA LEU A 499 -27.96 12.67 24.23
C LEU A 499 -27.83 11.62 25.35
N SER A 500 -27.65 10.35 24.98
CA SER A 500 -27.53 9.24 25.91
C SER A 500 -26.09 9.06 26.40
N TRP A 501 -25.14 8.93 25.49
CA TRP A 501 -23.74 8.62 25.74
C TRP A 501 -23.02 9.76 26.44
N THR A 502 -23.37 11.02 26.16
CA THR A 502 -22.78 12.19 26.85
C THR A 502 -23.06 12.27 28.36
N ARG A 503 -23.83 11.33 28.92
CA ARG A 503 -23.98 11.17 30.37
C ARG A 503 -22.77 10.48 30.99
N ASP A 504 -22.19 9.53 30.27
CA ASP A 504 -21.06 8.72 30.69
C ASP A 504 -19.75 9.18 30.00
N GLN A 505 -19.85 9.89 28.88
CA GLN A 505 -18.75 10.51 28.12
C GLN A 505 -18.92 12.04 28.07
N PRO A 506 -18.64 12.76 29.18
CA PRO A 506 -19.02 14.15 29.34
C PRO A 506 -18.29 15.13 28.42
N TRP A 507 -17.16 14.73 27.83
CA TRP A 507 -16.32 15.57 26.96
C TRP A 507 -16.24 15.06 25.50
N MET A 508 -17.23 14.30 25.07
CA MET A 508 -17.33 13.75 23.70
C MET A 508 -17.13 14.78 22.57
N VAL A 509 -17.70 16.00 22.65
CA VAL A 509 -17.45 17.02 21.61
C VAL A 509 -15.99 17.49 21.62
N LEU A 510 -15.34 17.54 22.78
CA LEU A 510 -13.92 17.86 22.88
C LEU A 510 -13.06 16.72 22.32
N HIS A 511 -13.45 15.47 22.51
CA HIS A 511 -12.80 14.31 21.91
C HIS A 511 -12.66 14.47 20.38
N GLU A 512 -13.80 14.67 19.70
CA GLU A 512 -13.81 14.80 18.24
C GLU A 512 -13.10 16.08 17.77
N LEU A 513 -13.20 17.17 18.54
CA LEU A 513 -12.43 18.39 18.25
C LEU A 513 -10.93 18.22 18.52
N ALA A 514 -10.51 17.30 19.39
CA ALA A 514 -9.12 16.96 19.60
C ALA A 514 -8.56 16.20 18.39
N HIS A 515 -9.33 15.28 17.78
CA HIS A 515 -9.00 14.68 16.49
C HIS A 515 -8.83 15.75 15.41
N ALA A 516 -9.76 16.71 15.33
CA ALA A 516 -9.65 17.83 14.40
C ALA A 516 -8.39 18.68 14.65
N TYR A 517 -8.06 18.94 15.92
CA TYR A 517 -6.87 19.71 16.28
C TYR A 517 -5.56 19.01 15.93
N HIS A 518 -5.49 17.72 16.27
CA HIS A 518 -4.37 16.86 15.94
C HIS A 518 -4.14 16.78 14.44
N HIS A 519 -5.21 16.57 13.65
CA HIS A 519 -5.11 16.47 12.19
C HIS A 519 -4.73 17.81 11.54
N GLN A 520 -5.41 18.91 11.89
CA GLN A 520 -5.38 20.14 11.09
C GLN A 520 -4.41 21.21 11.59
N PHE A 521 -4.02 21.16 12.88
CA PHE A 521 -3.36 22.30 13.52
C PHE A 521 -2.06 21.96 14.25
N LEU A 522 -1.75 20.67 14.45
CA LEU A 522 -0.43 20.25 14.91
C LEU A 522 0.54 20.06 13.74
N ASP A 523 1.81 20.39 13.97
CA ASP A 523 2.86 20.13 12.98
C ASP A 523 2.96 18.61 12.71
N GLY A 524 2.86 18.24 11.44
CA GLY A 524 2.82 16.83 11.02
C GLY A 524 1.42 16.18 11.08
N GLY A 525 0.39 16.89 11.52
CA GLY A 525 -0.98 16.36 11.61
C GLY A 525 -1.05 15.10 12.47
N PHE A 526 -1.78 14.09 12.01
CA PHE A 526 -1.79 12.76 12.64
C PHE A 526 -0.42 12.04 12.64
N GLY A 527 0.55 12.51 11.84
CA GLY A 527 1.93 12.07 11.85
C GLY A 527 2.83 12.83 12.83
N ASN A 528 2.27 13.62 13.76
CA ASN A 528 3.06 14.39 14.73
C ASN A 528 4.01 13.46 15.51
N PRO A 529 5.34 13.68 15.41
CA PRO A 529 6.32 12.76 15.99
C PRO A 529 6.29 12.77 17.52
N GLU A 530 5.98 13.88 18.17
CA GLU A 530 5.94 13.96 19.63
C GLU A 530 4.77 13.13 20.20
N VAL A 531 3.61 13.18 19.56
CA VAL A 531 2.44 12.36 19.94
C VAL A 531 2.70 10.88 19.69
N ARG A 532 3.28 10.53 18.52
CA ARG A 532 3.63 9.14 18.19
C ARG A 532 4.63 8.56 19.18
N ASP A 533 5.72 9.28 19.46
CA ASP A 533 6.77 8.82 20.37
C ASP A 533 6.25 8.68 21.81
N ALA A 534 5.32 9.54 22.24
CA ALA A 534 4.63 9.40 23.54
C ALA A 534 3.71 8.18 23.58
N PHE A 535 2.95 7.93 22.51
CA PHE A 535 2.09 6.75 22.37
C PHE A 535 2.89 5.43 22.40
N GLU A 536 4.02 5.38 21.69
CA GLU A 536 4.91 4.21 21.70
C GLU A 536 5.41 3.93 23.12
N GLN A 537 5.86 4.94 23.86
CA GLN A 537 6.28 4.81 25.26
C GLN A 537 5.14 4.33 26.17
N ALA A 538 3.94 4.87 26.01
CA ALA A 538 2.76 4.44 26.76
C ALA A 538 2.42 2.97 26.49
N THR A 539 2.48 2.55 25.23
CA THR A 539 2.26 1.16 24.80
C THR A 539 3.31 0.21 25.38
N GLU A 540 4.59 0.58 25.30
CA GLU A 540 5.70 -0.20 25.87
C GLU A 540 5.58 -0.35 27.39
N SER A 541 5.15 0.70 28.08
CA SER A 541 4.97 0.69 29.54
C SER A 541 3.85 -0.24 30.00
N LYS A 542 2.91 -0.56 29.10
CA LYS A 542 1.66 -1.32 29.38
C LYS A 542 0.77 -0.68 30.44
N SER A 543 0.97 0.60 30.77
CA SER A 543 0.26 1.29 31.86
C SER A 543 -1.24 1.42 31.57
N TYR A 544 -1.63 1.44 30.30
CA TYR A 544 -3.01 1.57 29.82
C TYR A 544 -3.69 0.24 29.43
N GLU A 545 -2.99 -0.91 29.52
CA GLU A 545 -3.54 -2.21 29.10
C GLU A 545 -4.71 -2.68 29.97
N ARG A 546 -4.82 -2.15 31.18
CA ARG A 546 -5.91 -2.45 32.10
C ARG A 546 -6.15 -1.27 33.05
N VAL A 547 -7.14 -0.46 32.72
CA VAL A 547 -7.52 0.73 33.48
C VAL A 547 -9.00 0.69 33.83
N LEU A 548 -9.39 1.40 34.88
CA LEU A 548 -10.79 1.48 35.27
C LEU A 548 -11.56 2.33 34.25
N ARG A 549 -12.67 1.81 33.75
CA ARG A 549 -13.64 2.53 32.93
C ARG A 549 -14.78 3.06 33.82
N ILE A 550 -15.45 4.13 33.41
CA ILE A 550 -16.44 4.85 34.23
C ILE A 550 -17.60 3.98 34.73
N ASP A 551 -17.88 2.86 34.07
CA ASP A 551 -18.89 1.89 34.50
C ASP A 551 -18.41 0.93 35.61
N GLY A 552 -17.19 1.11 36.09
CA GLY A 552 -16.58 0.36 37.19
C GLY A 552 -15.89 -0.94 36.77
N ARG A 553 -15.75 -1.23 35.47
CA ARG A 553 -14.98 -2.37 34.97
C ARG A 553 -13.55 -1.98 34.64
N ASP A 554 -12.62 -2.91 34.82
CA ASP A 554 -11.28 -2.78 34.24
C ASP A 554 -11.32 -3.21 32.78
N ASP A 555 -10.89 -2.34 31.86
CA ASP A 555 -10.79 -2.61 30.43
C ASP A 555 -9.45 -2.10 29.88
N ARG A 556 -9.09 -2.53 28.66
CA ARG A 556 -7.97 -1.92 27.92
C ARG A 556 -8.38 -0.49 27.54
N ALA A 557 -7.55 0.50 27.85
CA ALA A 557 -7.89 1.90 27.56
C ALA A 557 -8.12 2.11 26.07
N TYR A 558 -9.14 2.92 25.72
CA TYR A 558 -9.42 3.28 24.32
C TYR A 558 -8.24 4.02 23.68
N ALA A 559 -7.52 4.79 24.51
CA ALA A 559 -6.26 5.46 24.19
C ALA A 559 -5.15 4.54 23.61
N LEU A 560 -5.25 3.21 23.74
CA LEU A 560 -4.28 2.27 23.15
C LEU A 560 -4.63 1.78 21.73
N ASN A 561 -5.68 2.32 21.10
CA ASN A 561 -6.03 1.95 19.74
C ASN A 561 -5.00 2.50 18.74
N ASP A 562 -4.69 3.78 18.83
CA ASP A 562 -3.71 4.46 17.99
C ASP A 562 -3.28 5.81 18.62
N PRO A 563 -2.27 6.51 18.05
CA PRO A 563 -1.83 7.81 18.56
C PRO A 563 -2.90 8.91 18.54
N MET A 564 -3.93 8.79 17.70
CA MET A 564 -5.01 9.78 17.58
C MET A 564 -5.94 9.65 18.79
N GLU A 565 -6.38 8.43 19.08
CA GLU A 565 -7.20 8.14 20.27
C GLU A 565 -6.43 8.41 21.56
N TYR A 566 -5.14 8.10 21.59
CA TYR A 566 -4.27 8.44 22.72
C TYR A 566 -4.26 9.95 23.02
N PHE A 567 -4.17 10.78 21.97
CA PHE A 567 -4.21 12.23 22.11
C PHE A 567 -5.61 12.75 22.51
N ALA A 568 -6.68 12.21 21.92
CA ALA A 568 -8.05 12.65 22.18
C ALA A 568 -8.51 12.33 23.61
N GLU A 569 -8.36 11.08 24.04
CA GLU A 569 -8.69 10.60 25.39
C GLU A 569 -7.94 11.37 26.48
N ALA A 570 -6.64 11.60 26.26
CA ALA A 570 -5.83 12.36 27.19
C ALA A 570 -6.18 13.85 27.21
N THR A 571 -6.62 14.42 26.09
CA THR A 571 -7.13 15.79 26.02
C THR A 571 -8.40 15.94 26.87
N GLU A 572 -9.30 14.96 26.86
CA GLU A 572 -10.47 14.94 27.75
C GLU A 572 -10.05 14.94 29.21
N ALA A 573 -9.13 14.06 29.62
CA ALA A 573 -8.62 14.03 30.99
C ALA A 573 -7.93 15.35 31.37
N PHE A 574 -7.20 15.98 30.44
CA PHE A 574 -6.39 17.16 30.70
C PHE A 574 -7.24 18.43 30.94
N PHE A 575 -8.28 18.67 30.14
CA PHE A 575 -9.13 19.87 30.28
C PHE A 575 -10.43 19.60 31.05
N GLY A 576 -10.84 18.33 31.13
CA GLY A 576 -12.17 17.91 31.50
C GLY A 576 -12.20 16.63 32.34
N THR A 577 -12.95 15.64 31.84
CA THR A 577 -13.14 14.34 32.48
C THR A 577 -13.29 13.26 31.42
N ASN A 578 -12.34 12.32 31.39
CA ASN A 578 -12.36 11.16 30.50
C ASN A 578 -13.28 10.05 31.05
N ASP A 579 -13.70 9.09 30.22
CA ASP A 579 -14.46 7.91 30.66
C ASP A 579 -13.58 6.68 30.94
N PHE A 580 -12.30 6.71 30.56
CA PHE A 580 -11.25 5.79 31.01
C PHE A 580 -10.27 6.48 31.97
N TYR A 581 -9.78 5.75 32.98
CA TYR A 581 -8.68 6.25 33.83
C TYR A 581 -7.41 6.43 32.97
N PRO A 582 -6.68 7.56 33.10
CA PRO A 582 -6.88 8.65 34.05
C PRO A 582 -8.08 9.54 33.70
N TYR A 583 -8.95 9.81 34.68
CA TYR A 583 -10.20 10.55 34.43
C TYR A 583 -9.97 12.05 34.39
N VAL A 584 -9.06 12.58 35.20
CA VAL A 584 -8.81 14.03 35.33
C VAL A 584 -7.33 14.37 35.28
N ARG A 585 -7.02 15.65 35.05
CA ARG A 585 -5.64 16.14 34.85
C ARG A 585 -4.66 15.71 35.93
N SER A 586 -5.06 15.72 37.21
CA SER A 586 -4.16 15.32 38.30
C SER A 586 -3.82 13.83 38.28
N GLU A 587 -4.74 12.99 37.80
CA GLU A 587 -4.51 11.57 37.60
C GLU A 587 -3.63 11.35 36.38
N LEU A 588 -3.89 12.07 35.28
CA LEU A 588 -3.05 12.03 34.08
C LEU A 588 -1.62 12.44 34.39
N GLN A 589 -1.40 13.53 35.14
CA GLN A 589 -0.06 13.96 35.58
C GLN A 589 0.69 12.90 36.39
N ARG A 590 -0.03 12.04 37.11
CA ARG A 590 0.57 10.98 37.93
C ARG A 590 0.80 9.70 37.13
N HIS A 591 -0.16 9.35 36.28
CA HIS A 591 -0.12 8.12 35.50
C HIS A 591 0.81 8.25 34.30
N ASP A 592 0.75 9.39 33.62
CA ASP A 592 1.47 9.71 32.39
C ASP A 592 1.96 11.18 32.40
N PRO A 593 3.00 11.48 33.19
CA PRO A 593 3.54 12.84 33.30
C PRO A 593 4.13 13.36 31.97
N GLY A 594 4.60 12.45 31.11
CA GLY A 594 5.15 12.79 29.79
C GLY A 594 4.07 13.37 28.90
N LEU A 595 2.96 12.64 28.72
CA LEU A 595 1.82 13.11 27.95
C LEU A 595 1.20 14.37 28.54
N SER A 596 1.07 14.45 29.87
CA SER A 596 0.54 15.68 30.49
C SER A 596 1.38 16.91 30.19
N THR A 597 2.71 16.77 30.12
CA THR A 597 3.62 17.87 29.77
C THR A 597 3.51 18.21 28.28
N LEU A 598 3.41 17.18 27.44
CA LEU A 598 3.23 17.35 26.00
C LEU A 598 1.94 18.09 25.65
N LEU A 599 0.81 17.71 26.26
CA LEU A 599 -0.48 18.38 26.04
C LEU A 599 -0.44 19.86 26.46
N GLU A 600 0.30 20.19 27.52
CA GLU A 600 0.49 21.59 27.92
C GLU A 600 1.24 22.38 26.84
N SER A 601 2.22 21.78 26.16
CA SER A 601 2.92 22.39 25.03
C SER A 601 2.02 22.54 23.80
N LEU A 602 1.39 21.44 23.36
CA LEU A 602 0.67 21.34 22.09
C LEU A 602 -0.61 22.19 22.05
N TRP A 603 -1.32 22.31 23.17
CA TRP A 603 -2.52 23.14 23.27
C TRP A 603 -2.21 24.62 23.54
N GLY A 604 -0.93 25.02 23.50
CA GLY A 604 -0.51 26.42 23.63
C GLY A 604 -0.47 26.93 25.07
N GLY A 605 -0.14 26.06 26.03
CA GLY A 605 0.04 26.40 27.43
C GLY A 605 1.35 27.15 27.70
N ARG A 606 1.38 28.44 27.33
CA ARG A 606 1.99 29.54 28.12
C ARG A 606 1.59 30.92 27.59
#